data_AF-A0A1I2GU59-F1
#
_entry.id   AF-A0A1I2GU59-F1
#
_cell.length_a   1.000
_cell.length_b   1.000
_cell.length_c   1.000
_cell.angle_alpha   90.00
_cell.angle_beta   90.00
_cell.angle_gamma   90.00
#
_symmetry.space_group_name_H-M   'P 1'
#
loop_
_entity.id
_entity.type
_entity.pdbx_description
1 polymer ?
#
loop_
_entity_poly.entity_id
_entity_poly.type
_entity_poly.pdbx_seq_one_letter_code
_entity_poly.pdbx_strand_id
1 'polypeptide(L)'
;MSSVVTYAAPKGAVLLDDFKVKVRVPGEAWQHVPVYKVKVDMHDVREASMSSFDMEGTVEAEITYRRGELKDVAIRPLSHSIRYAVEEDTIRLTLNQPRKLVIECNGERFGNLHLFANPMETDAPNPDDSNVLAIQPGIHRLPDILQQFNNSTNERQAPDILYFAPGMHYIEETVLPVSSGKTVYIAGGAILVGSIVCDHVRDVVIRGRGFIYLADFPRFSAFRGVRVIFSENIAIEGITVIDPPHYSVFIGKSQGISIWNFKSFSTRGWSDGIDIMSSERIHIDDIFMRNSDDCIAVYGSRWDFYGDTRG
;
A
#
# COMPACT_ATOMS: atom_id res chain seq x y z
N MET A 1 18.97 -16.66 6.82
CA MET A 1 19.35 -16.77 5.39
C MET A 1 18.90 -15.48 4.72
N SER A 2 19.47 -15.09 3.58
CA SER A 2 18.94 -13.96 2.81
C SER A 2 17.87 -14.44 1.84
N SER A 3 16.85 -13.64 1.60
CA SER A 3 15.81 -13.94 0.61
C SER A 3 15.24 -12.65 0.02
N VAL A 4 14.74 -12.74 -1.21
CA VAL A 4 14.06 -11.64 -1.89
C VAL A 4 12.83 -12.17 -2.65
N VAL A 5 11.72 -11.46 -2.55
CA VAL A 5 10.47 -11.77 -3.28
C VAL A 5 10.07 -10.54 -4.08
N THR A 6 9.83 -10.75 -5.37
CA THR A 6 9.32 -9.72 -6.28
C THR A 6 7.93 -10.12 -6.77
N TYR A 7 7.10 -9.13 -7.09
CA TYR A 7 5.74 -9.36 -7.55
C TYR A 7 5.59 -8.84 -8.97
N ALA A 8 5.07 -9.67 -9.87
CA ALA A 8 4.78 -9.26 -11.23
C ALA A 8 3.69 -8.19 -11.25
N ALA A 9 3.83 -7.20 -12.12
CA ALA A 9 2.76 -6.22 -12.33
C ALA A 9 1.60 -6.86 -13.09
N PRO A 10 0.35 -6.67 -12.64
CA PRO A 10 -0.80 -7.22 -13.33
C PRO A 10 -1.02 -6.51 -14.66
N LYS A 11 -1.59 -7.23 -15.63
CA LYS A 11 -2.00 -6.63 -16.91
C LYS A 11 -3.02 -5.51 -16.62
N GLY A 12 -2.71 -4.30 -17.09
CA GLY A 12 -3.53 -3.10 -16.84
C GLY A 12 -2.93 -2.14 -15.80
N ALA A 13 -1.91 -2.57 -15.03
CA ALA A 13 -1.13 -1.65 -14.20
C ALA A 13 -0.41 -0.61 -15.06
N VAL A 14 -0.34 0.63 -14.57
CA VAL A 14 0.37 1.72 -15.24
C VAL A 14 1.82 1.75 -14.75
N LEU A 15 2.76 1.50 -15.66
CA LEU A 15 4.20 1.45 -15.38
C LEU A 15 4.93 2.62 -16.06
N LEU A 16 6.11 2.96 -15.54
CA LEU A 16 7.05 3.90 -16.15
C LEU A 16 8.34 3.17 -16.55
N ASP A 17 9.05 3.71 -17.54
CA ASP A 17 10.38 3.23 -17.98
C ASP A 17 11.49 4.27 -17.71
N ASP A 18 11.23 5.23 -16.82
CA ASP A 18 12.20 6.23 -16.40
C ASP A 18 13.29 5.68 -15.48
N PHE A 19 13.01 4.54 -14.84
CA PHE A 19 13.95 3.71 -14.11
C PHE A 19 13.82 2.25 -14.55
N LYS A 20 14.91 1.49 -14.42
CA LYS A 20 14.88 0.02 -14.40
C LYS A 20 15.39 -0.45 -13.05
N VAL A 21 14.63 -1.30 -12.37
CA VAL A 21 14.98 -1.80 -11.04
C VAL A 21 15.16 -3.32 -11.08
N LYS A 22 16.26 -3.78 -10.50
CA LYS A 22 16.49 -5.20 -10.23
C LYS A 22 17.01 -5.40 -8.82
N VAL A 23 16.72 -6.56 -8.26
CA VAL A 23 17.18 -6.97 -6.93
C VAL A 23 17.70 -8.41 -6.96
N ARG A 24 18.61 -8.74 -6.05
CA ARG A 24 19.05 -10.13 -5.84
C ARG A 24 19.59 -10.34 -4.43
N VAL A 25 19.58 -11.60 -4.00
CA VAL A 25 20.52 -12.04 -2.96
C VAL A 25 21.94 -12.02 -3.55
N PRO A 26 22.97 -11.54 -2.83
CA PRO A 26 24.35 -11.51 -3.34
C PRO A 26 24.80 -12.88 -3.89
N GLY A 27 25.30 -12.89 -5.13
CA GLY A 27 25.73 -14.11 -5.82
C GLY A 27 24.64 -14.85 -6.60
N GLU A 28 23.37 -14.47 -6.44
CA GLU A 28 22.25 -15.06 -7.19
C GLU A 28 21.93 -14.28 -8.49
N ALA A 29 20.93 -14.79 -9.22
CA ALA A 29 20.41 -14.14 -10.41
C ALA A 29 19.61 -12.87 -10.06
N TRP A 30 19.73 -11.85 -10.91
CA TRP A 30 18.93 -10.63 -10.79
C TRP A 30 17.46 -10.88 -11.12
N GLN A 31 16.59 -10.38 -10.25
CA GLN A 31 15.13 -10.38 -10.42
C GLN A 31 14.64 -8.96 -10.74
N HIS A 32 13.75 -8.83 -11.70
CA HIS A 32 13.18 -7.54 -12.09
C HIS A 32 12.10 -7.10 -11.09
N VAL A 33 12.09 -5.82 -10.73
CA VAL A 33 11.02 -5.21 -9.91
C VAL A 33 10.25 -4.22 -10.78
N PRO A 34 8.91 -4.36 -10.93
CA PRO A 34 8.14 -3.39 -11.69
C PRO A 34 8.25 -1.97 -11.14
N VAL A 35 8.23 -0.99 -12.05
CA VAL A 35 8.26 0.45 -11.74
C VAL A 35 6.88 1.02 -12.04
N TYR A 36 6.05 1.12 -11.01
CA TYR A 36 4.69 1.64 -11.10
C TYR A 36 4.70 3.16 -11.18
N LYS A 37 3.78 3.69 -11.98
CA LYS A 37 3.47 5.11 -11.96
C LYS A 37 2.70 5.46 -10.69
N VAL A 38 3.21 6.45 -9.97
CA VAL A 38 2.46 7.19 -8.96
C VAL A 38 2.41 8.67 -9.34
N LYS A 39 1.49 9.41 -8.73
CA LYS A 39 1.39 10.85 -8.93
C LYS A 39 1.81 11.56 -7.64
N VAL A 40 2.44 12.72 -7.78
CA VAL A 40 2.91 13.57 -6.68
C VAL A 40 2.65 15.05 -7.00
N ASP A 41 2.78 15.91 -6.00
CA ASP A 41 2.56 17.37 -6.09
C ASP A 41 1.10 17.76 -6.35
N MET A 42 0.51 18.51 -5.41
CA MET A 42 -0.88 18.95 -5.50
C MET A 42 -1.08 20.13 -6.46
N HIS A 43 -0.06 20.99 -6.58
CA HIS A 43 -0.17 22.25 -7.31
C HIS A 43 0.09 22.06 -8.80
N ASP A 44 1.03 21.18 -9.11
CA ASP A 44 1.38 20.79 -10.48
C ASP A 44 1.57 19.27 -10.48
N VAL A 45 0.48 18.54 -10.76
CA VAL A 45 0.47 17.08 -10.68
C VAL A 45 1.51 16.49 -11.62
N ARG A 46 2.50 15.82 -11.03
CA ARG A 46 3.64 15.22 -11.72
C ARG A 46 3.68 13.71 -11.51
N GLU A 47 4.29 13.03 -12.46
CA GLU A 47 4.55 11.60 -12.37
C GLU A 47 5.81 11.33 -11.55
N ALA A 48 5.77 10.27 -10.75
CA ALA A 48 6.92 9.71 -10.05
C ALA A 48 6.85 8.18 -10.12
N SER A 49 7.95 7.54 -9.75
CA SER A 49 8.11 6.09 -9.87
C SER A 49 8.09 5.41 -8.52
N MET A 50 7.51 4.21 -8.46
CA MET A 50 7.45 3.37 -7.26
C MET A 50 7.77 1.91 -7.60
N SER A 51 8.68 1.31 -6.84
CA SER A 51 8.97 -0.12 -6.89
C SER A 51 8.91 -0.71 -5.48
N SER A 52 8.38 -1.94 -5.38
CA SER A 52 8.21 -2.63 -4.11
C SER A 52 8.62 -4.09 -4.23
N PHE A 53 9.36 -4.59 -3.25
CA PHE A 53 9.77 -5.98 -3.12
C PHE A 53 9.94 -6.30 -1.63
N ASP A 54 9.99 -7.59 -1.29
CA ASP A 54 10.17 -8.03 0.08
C ASP A 54 11.57 -8.62 0.24
N MET A 55 12.17 -8.42 1.42
CA MET A 55 13.51 -8.91 1.71
C MET A 55 13.68 -9.40 3.15
N GLU A 56 14.59 -10.35 3.30
CA GLU A 56 15.19 -10.72 4.58
C GLU A 56 16.71 -10.85 4.38
N GLY A 57 17.49 -10.45 5.38
CA GLY A 57 18.95 -10.48 5.31
C GLY A 57 19.53 -9.42 4.35
N THR A 58 20.54 -9.80 3.58
CA THR A 58 21.25 -8.90 2.66
C THR A 58 20.75 -9.07 1.23
N VAL A 59 20.37 -7.95 0.61
CA VAL A 59 19.91 -7.84 -0.78
C VAL A 59 20.65 -6.71 -1.49
N GLU A 60 21.06 -6.95 -2.73
CA GLU A 60 21.60 -5.93 -3.64
C GLU A 60 20.47 -5.39 -4.52
N ALA A 61 20.45 -4.08 -4.73
CA ALA A 61 19.56 -3.41 -5.68
C ALA A 61 20.37 -2.68 -6.75
N GLU A 62 19.97 -2.86 -8.01
CA GLU A 62 20.49 -2.17 -9.19
C GLU A 62 19.38 -1.29 -9.76
N ILE A 63 19.62 0.02 -9.80
CA ILE A 63 18.68 1.03 -10.32
C ILE A 63 19.35 1.75 -11.48
N THR A 64 18.87 1.52 -12.69
CA THR A 64 19.33 2.25 -13.89
C THR A 64 18.41 3.45 -14.14
N TYR A 65 18.98 4.65 -14.18
CA TYR A 65 18.28 5.88 -14.52
C TYR A 65 18.20 6.05 -16.05
N ARG A 66 17.01 6.25 -16.60
CA ARG A 66 16.77 6.23 -18.07
C ARG A 66 16.37 7.58 -18.68
N ARG A 67 16.35 8.65 -17.88
CA ARG A 67 15.94 9.99 -18.35
C ARG A 67 17.12 10.84 -18.86
N GLY A 68 18.32 10.29 -18.92
CA GLY A 68 19.52 10.96 -19.42
C GLY A 68 20.77 10.60 -18.62
N GLU A 69 21.78 11.45 -18.72
CA GLU A 69 23.03 11.31 -17.96
C GLU A 69 22.80 11.46 -16.45
N LEU A 70 23.31 10.52 -15.66
CA LEU A 70 23.30 10.59 -14.20
C LEU A 70 24.54 11.33 -13.69
N LYS A 71 24.32 12.42 -12.96
CA LYS A 71 25.37 13.32 -12.45
C LYS A 71 25.44 13.34 -10.93
N ASP A 72 24.28 13.25 -10.28
CA ASP A 72 24.16 13.27 -8.83
C ASP A 72 23.06 12.33 -8.35
N VAL A 73 23.23 11.80 -7.14
CA VAL A 73 22.30 10.86 -6.51
C VAL A 73 22.15 11.24 -5.04
N ALA A 74 20.90 11.29 -4.56
CA ALA A 74 20.61 11.33 -3.13
C ALA A 74 19.62 10.22 -2.76
N ILE A 75 19.93 9.46 -1.71
CA ILE A 75 19.08 8.40 -1.18
C ILE A 75 18.51 8.85 0.17
N ARG A 76 17.19 9.01 0.25
CA ARG A 76 16.49 9.48 1.45
C ARG A 76 15.74 8.34 2.15
N PRO A 77 15.57 8.41 3.50
CA PRO A 77 16.06 9.47 4.37
C PRO A 77 17.58 9.40 4.56
N LEU A 78 18.24 10.57 4.61
CA LEU A 78 19.71 10.67 4.71
C LEU A 78 20.25 10.00 5.98
N SER A 79 19.43 9.93 7.05
CA SER A 79 19.77 9.27 8.31
C SER A 79 20.08 7.78 8.16
N HIS A 80 19.58 7.13 7.11
CA HIS A 80 19.91 5.72 6.86
C HIS A 80 21.33 5.51 6.33
N SER A 81 22.01 6.57 5.87
CA SER A 81 23.40 6.52 5.40
C SER A 81 23.66 5.35 4.43
N ILE A 82 22.71 5.12 3.51
CA ILE A 82 22.79 4.03 2.54
C ILE A 82 24.01 4.27 1.66
N ARG A 83 24.95 3.32 1.69
CA ARG A 83 26.11 3.33 0.80
C ARG A 83 25.68 2.82 -0.57
N TYR A 84 26.14 3.51 -1.61
CA TYR A 84 25.91 3.13 -2.99
C TYR A 84 27.15 3.44 -3.83
N ALA A 85 27.24 2.76 -4.97
CA ALA A 85 28.17 3.04 -6.04
C ALA A 85 27.39 3.46 -7.29
N VAL A 86 28.02 4.25 -8.15
CA VAL A 86 27.47 4.65 -9.44
C VAL A 86 28.43 4.19 -10.54
N GLU A 87 27.90 3.46 -11.51
CA GLU A 87 28.58 3.06 -12.74
C GLU A 87 27.73 3.56 -13.91
N GLU A 88 28.23 4.54 -14.66
CA GLU A 88 27.49 5.23 -15.73
C GLU A 88 26.13 5.79 -15.24
N ASP A 89 25.02 5.20 -15.68
CA ASP A 89 23.64 5.57 -15.36
C ASP A 89 23.03 4.70 -14.24
N THR A 90 23.83 3.79 -13.67
CA THR A 90 23.34 2.72 -12.81
C THR A 90 23.85 2.87 -11.39
N ILE A 91 22.91 2.95 -10.45
CA ILE A 91 23.12 3.05 -9.01
C ILE A 91 23.04 1.63 -8.44
N ARG A 92 24.09 1.21 -7.74
CA ARG A 92 24.12 -0.06 -7.00
C ARG A 92 24.20 0.19 -5.52
N LEU A 93 23.31 -0.42 -4.76
CA LEU A 93 23.27 -0.32 -3.31
C LEU A 93 23.02 -1.68 -2.67
N THR A 94 23.43 -1.83 -1.42
CA THR A 94 23.21 -3.04 -0.62
C THR A 94 22.34 -2.69 0.58
N LEU A 95 21.24 -3.41 0.75
CA LEU A 95 20.35 -3.33 1.90
C LEU A 95 20.62 -4.54 2.79
N ASN A 96 20.76 -4.30 4.09
CA ASN A 96 20.92 -5.36 5.09
C ASN A 96 19.67 -5.56 5.96
N GLN A 97 18.61 -4.82 5.67
CA GLN A 97 17.33 -4.84 6.36
C GLN A 97 16.28 -4.11 5.51
N PRO A 98 14.98 -4.37 5.74
CA PRO A 98 13.89 -3.63 5.14
C PRO A 98 14.01 -2.12 5.32
N ARG A 99 13.73 -1.36 4.24
CA ARG A 99 13.82 0.10 4.17
C ARG A 99 12.86 0.66 3.14
N LYS A 100 12.30 1.83 3.44
CA LYS A 100 11.51 2.65 2.51
C LYS A 100 12.36 3.85 2.09
N LEU A 101 12.82 3.85 0.85
CA LEU A 101 13.79 4.80 0.33
C LEU A 101 13.21 5.66 -0.79
N VAL A 102 13.78 6.85 -0.97
CA VAL A 102 13.56 7.70 -2.14
C VAL A 102 14.90 7.97 -2.82
N ILE A 103 15.00 7.64 -4.10
CA ILE A 103 16.19 7.82 -4.94
C ILE A 103 15.97 9.05 -5.81
N GLU A 104 16.60 10.16 -5.44
CA GLU A 104 16.61 11.41 -6.21
C GLU A 104 17.83 11.38 -7.15
N CYS A 105 17.61 11.59 -8.44
CA CYS A 105 18.66 11.70 -9.44
C CYS A 105 18.75 13.14 -9.94
N ASN A 106 19.97 13.69 -10.06
CA ASN A 106 20.22 15.03 -10.59
C ASN A 106 19.45 16.16 -9.85
N GLY A 107 19.21 15.99 -8.54
CA GLY A 107 18.46 16.94 -7.72
C GLY A 107 16.94 16.98 -7.99
N GLU A 108 16.42 16.12 -8.88
CA GLU A 108 14.99 16.01 -9.17
C GLU A 108 14.25 15.38 -8.00
N ARG A 109 13.31 16.13 -7.42
CA ARG A 109 12.53 15.73 -6.24
C ARG A 109 11.13 15.25 -6.59
N PHE A 110 10.62 15.54 -7.78
CA PHE A 110 9.29 15.13 -8.21
C PHE A 110 9.35 13.82 -8.99
N GLY A 111 10.10 13.78 -10.09
CA GLY A 111 10.31 12.58 -10.90
C GLY A 111 11.40 11.65 -10.34
N ASN A 112 11.27 11.25 -9.08
CA ASN A 112 12.18 10.35 -8.37
C ASN A 112 11.61 8.93 -8.23
N LEU A 113 12.43 7.99 -7.75
CA LEU A 113 12.02 6.61 -7.49
C LEU A 113 11.79 6.37 -6.00
N HIS A 114 10.61 5.90 -5.64
CA HIS A 114 10.30 5.38 -4.32
C HIS A 114 10.59 3.87 -4.32
N LEU A 115 11.59 3.43 -3.56
CA LEU A 115 12.01 2.04 -3.49
C LEU A 115 11.65 1.46 -2.13
N PHE A 116 10.68 0.56 -2.10
CA PHE A 116 10.18 -0.08 -0.89
C PHE A 116 10.68 -1.51 -0.78
N ALA A 117 11.66 -1.72 0.11
CA ALA A 117 12.11 -3.03 0.53
C ALA A 117 11.37 -3.38 1.83
N ASN A 118 10.31 -4.18 1.74
CA ASN A 118 9.49 -4.55 2.90
C ASN A 118 10.11 -5.74 3.65
N PRO A 119 9.78 -5.93 4.94
CA PRO A 119 10.00 -7.21 5.60
C PRO A 119 9.24 -8.34 4.89
N MET A 120 9.81 -9.55 4.93
CA MET A 120 9.15 -10.76 4.45
C MET A 120 7.78 -10.90 5.11
N GLU A 121 6.78 -11.22 4.28
CA GLU A 121 5.43 -11.48 4.76
C GLU A 121 5.37 -12.77 5.57
N THR A 122 4.80 -12.70 6.77
CA THR A 122 4.56 -13.86 7.63
C THR A 122 3.09 -14.22 7.64
N ASP A 123 2.79 -15.52 7.68
CA ASP A 123 1.43 -16.05 7.78
C ASP A 123 0.52 -15.55 6.64
N ALA A 124 1.05 -15.45 5.42
CA ALA A 124 0.25 -15.16 4.24
C ALA A 124 -0.78 -16.28 4.02
N PRO A 125 -2.08 -15.96 3.81
CA PRO A 125 -3.10 -16.97 3.59
C PRO A 125 -2.83 -17.77 2.31
N ASN A 126 -3.06 -19.09 2.36
CA ASN A 126 -3.01 -19.92 1.17
C ASN A 126 -4.38 -19.88 0.46
N PRO A 127 -4.46 -19.46 -0.82
CA PRO A 127 -5.74 -19.32 -1.53
C PRO A 127 -6.53 -20.62 -1.68
N ASP A 128 -5.89 -21.78 -1.52
CA ASP A 128 -6.52 -23.10 -1.61
C ASP A 128 -7.14 -23.58 -0.28
N ASP A 129 -6.95 -22.85 0.83
CA ASP A 129 -7.48 -23.23 2.13
C ASP A 129 -9.01 -23.07 2.19
N SER A 130 -9.70 -23.97 2.90
CA SER A 130 -11.17 -24.01 2.95
C SER A 130 -11.81 -22.76 3.57
N ASN A 131 -11.09 -22.08 4.46
CA ASN A 131 -11.51 -20.83 5.11
C ASN A 131 -11.20 -19.58 4.27
N VAL A 132 -10.72 -19.74 3.04
CA VAL A 132 -10.40 -18.64 2.12
C VAL A 132 -11.42 -18.57 0.98
N LEU A 133 -11.87 -17.35 0.68
CA LEU A 133 -12.56 -17.02 -0.56
C LEU A 133 -11.58 -16.31 -1.50
N ALA A 134 -10.99 -17.09 -2.42
CA ALA A 134 -10.12 -16.54 -3.44
C ALA A 134 -10.93 -15.92 -4.59
N ILE A 135 -10.74 -14.62 -4.79
CA ILE A 135 -11.30 -13.84 -5.88
C ILE A 135 -10.26 -13.73 -6.99
N GLN A 136 -10.63 -14.13 -8.20
CA GLN A 136 -9.80 -14.01 -9.39
C GLN A 136 -9.91 -12.60 -10.01
N PRO A 137 -8.93 -12.15 -10.81
CA PRO A 137 -8.95 -10.82 -11.41
C PRO A 137 -10.19 -10.58 -12.28
N GLY A 138 -10.78 -9.38 -12.21
CA GLY A 138 -12.01 -9.07 -12.93
C GLY A 138 -12.82 -7.92 -12.32
N ILE A 139 -14.04 -7.76 -12.83
CA ILE A 139 -15.05 -6.84 -12.30
C ILE A 139 -15.96 -7.64 -11.37
N HIS A 140 -16.16 -7.14 -10.16
CA HIS A 140 -16.85 -7.82 -9.08
C HIS A 140 -18.06 -7.04 -8.62
N ARG A 141 -19.21 -7.70 -8.64
CA ARG A 141 -20.44 -7.20 -8.02
C ARG A 141 -20.35 -7.42 -6.53
N LEU A 142 -20.51 -6.36 -5.75
CA LEU A 142 -20.42 -6.45 -4.30
C LEU A 142 -21.40 -7.46 -3.68
N PRO A 143 -22.69 -7.54 -4.11
CA PRO A 143 -23.62 -8.53 -3.55
C PRO A 143 -23.12 -9.97 -3.70
N ASP A 144 -22.44 -10.28 -4.80
CA ASP A 144 -21.96 -11.63 -5.11
C ASP A 144 -20.74 -11.98 -4.23
N ILE A 145 -19.86 -11.02 -3.95
CA ILE A 145 -18.76 -11.17 -2.97
C ILE A 145 -19.34 -11.37 -1.57
N LEU A 146 -20.22 -10.46 -1.13
CA LEU A 146 -20.73 -10.48 0.25
C LEU A 146 -21.56 -11.73 0.54
N GLN A 147 -22.32 -12.22 -0.45
CA GLN A 147 -23.07 -13.47 -0.32
C GLN A 147 -22.14 -14.66 -0.04
N GLN A 148 -21.01 -14.75 -0.75
CA GLN A 148 -20.07 -15.86 -0.58
C GLN A 148 -19.18 -15.68 0.66
N PHE A 149 -18.87 -14.44 1.03
CA PHE A 149 -17.93 -14.16 2.11
C PHE A 149 -18.58 -14.20 3.50
N ASN A 150 -19.83 -13.76 3.62
CA ASN A 150 -20.47 -13.59 4.92
C ASN A 150 -21.50 -14.67 5.27
N ASN A 151 -22.01 -15.42 4.29
CA ASN A 151 -23.08 -16.38 4.54
C ASN A 151 -22.56 -17.81 4.58
N SER A 152 -22.95 -18.54 5.62
CA SER A 152 -22.78 -19.99 5.67
C SER A 152 -23.95 -20.67 4.97
N THR A 153 -23.68 -21.78 4.30
CA THR A 153 -24.69 -22.71 3.79
C THR A 153 -24.62 -24.02 4.57
N ASN A 154 -25.55 -24.95 4.30
CA ASN A 154 -25.48 -26.29 4.88
C ASN A 154 -24.22 -27.07 4.44
N GLU A 155 -23.58 -26.65 3.35
CA GLU A 155 -22.44 -27.34 2.74
C GLU A 155 -21.10 -26.65 3.05
N ARG A 156 -21.11 -25.35 3.39
CA ARG A 156 -19.90 -24.55 3.58
C ARG A 156 -20.09 -23.48 4.65
N GLN A 157 -19.14 -23.39 5.58
CA GLN A 157 -19.05 -22.26 6.50
C GLN A 157 -18.55 -21.01 5.77
N ALA A 158 -19.07 -19.85 6.16
CA ALA A 158 -18.59 -18.55 5.66
C ALA A 158 -17.06 -18.46 5.86
N PRO A 159 -16.27 -18.23 4.79
CA PRO A 159 -14.83 -18.12 4.89
C PRO A 159 -14.42 -16.89 5.68
N ASP A 160 -13.30 -16.95 6.38
CA ASP A 160 -12.81 -15.85 7.22
C ASP A 160 -11.91 -14.88 6.47
N ILE A 161 -11.38 -15.30 5.32
CA ILE A 161 -10.42 -14.54 4.53
C ILE A 161 -10.98 -14.30 3.13
N LEU A 162 -11.08 -13.04 2.72
CA LEU A 162 -11.30 -12.63 1.34
C LEU A 162 -9.96 -12.36 0.69
N TYR A 163 -9.55 -13.22 -0.24
CA TYR A 163 -8.23 -13.18 -0.87
C TYR A 163 -8.35 -12.65 -2.30
N PHE A 164 -7.77 -11.49 -2.59
CA PHE A 164 -7.64 -10.99 -3.96
C PHE A 164 -6.35 -11.49 -4.58
N ALA A 165 -6.47 -12.36 -5.59
CA ALA A 165 -5.33 -12.95 -6.30
C ALA A 165 -4.55 -11.92 -7.14
N PRO A 166 -3.31 -12.20 -7.57
CA PRO A 166 -2.56 -11.28 -8.42
C PRO A 166 -3.33 -10.91 -9.71
N GLY A 167 -3.52 -9.61 -9.95
CA GLY A 167 -4.35 -9.10 -11.04
C GLY A 167 -5.10 -7.80 -10.72
N MET A 168 -5.85 -7.28 -11.69
CA MET A 168 -6.73 -6.13 -11.50
C MET A 168 -8.09 -6.57 -10.98
N HIS A 169 -8.58 -5.94 -9.90
CA HIS A 169 -9.90 -6.17 -9.32
C HIS A 169 -10.68 -4.87 -9.27
N TYR A 170 -11.86 -4.83 -9.84
CA TYR A 170 -12.73 -3.65 -9.81
C TYR A 170 -13.98 -3.98 -8.99
N ILE A 171 -14.25 -3.23 -7.94
CA ILE A 171 -15.53 -3.34 -7.21
C ILE A 171 -16.52 -2.41 -7.91
N GLU A 172 -17.61 -2.95 -8.47
CA GLU A 172 -18.59 -2.13 -9.21
C GLU A 172 -19.14 -0.98 -8.36
N GLU A 173 -19.52 -1.28 -7.12
CA GLU A 173 -20.02 -0.30 -6.14
C GLU A 173 -18.90 0.53 -5.51
N THR A 174 -17.64 0.30 -5.90
CA THR A 174 -16.42 0.97 -5.42
C THR A 174 -16.11 0.77 -3.93
N VAL A 175 -17.07 0.39 -3.10
CA VAL A 175 -16.93 0.26 -1.65
C VAL A 175 -17.09 -1.18 -1.23
N LEU A 176 -16.09 -1.73 -0.56
CA LEU A 176 -16.09 -3.05 0.07
C LEU A 176 -16.27 -2.90 1.59
N PRO A 177 -17.50 -3.06 2.12
CA PRO A 177 -17.70 -3.21 3.55
C PRO A 177 -17.13 -4.55 4.05
N VAL A 178 -16.49 -4.54 5.22
CA VAL A 178 -15.92 -5.73 5.84
C VAL A 178 -16.63 -6.01 7.16
N SER A 179 -17.05 -7.26 7.37
CA SER A 179 -17.72 -7.71 8.59
C SER A 179 -16.73 -8.04 9.71
N SER A 180 -17.20 -8.08 10.96
CA SER A 180 -16.34 -8.40 12.12
C SER A 180 -15.72 -9.79 12.01
N GLY A 181 -14.50 -9.95 12.52
CA GLY A 181 -13.77 -11.23 12.53
C GLY A 181 -13.17 -11.64 11.17
N LYS A 182 -13.23 -10.76 10.15
CA LYS A 182 -12.81 -11.08 8.79
C LYS A 182 -11.44 -10.50 8.44
N THR A 183 -10.75 -11.17 7.53
CA THR A 183 -9.51 -10.69 6.91
C THR A 183 -9.75 -10.38 5.44
N VAL A 184 -9.30 -9.22 4.97
CA VAL A 184 -9.13 -8.91 3.54
C VAL A 184 -7.64 -8.98 3.22
N TYR A 185 -7.28 -9.90 2.32
CA TYR A 185 -5.91 -10.09 1.87
C TYR A 185 -5.76 -9.63 0.41
N ILE A 186 -4.88 -8.68 0.15
CA ILE A 186 -4.58 -8.16 -1.19
C ILE A 186 -3.19 -8.66 -1.60
N ALA A 187 -3.13 -9.72 -2.41
CA ALA A 187 -1.88 -10.38 -2.76
C ALA A 187 -0.87 -9.43 -3.44
N GLY A 188 0.43 -9.71 -3.29
CA GLY A 188 1.43 -9.01 -4.08
C GLY A 188 1.19 -9.21 -5.59
N GLY A 189 1.17 -8.10 -6.33
CA GLY A 189 0.75 -8.10 -7.75
C GLY A 189 -0.75 -7.98 -7.96
N ALA A 190 -1.56 -7.86 -6.90
CA ALA A 190 -2.98 -7.50 -6.99
C ALA A 190 -3.18 -5.98 -6.85
N ILE A 191 -4.12 -5.44 -7.61
CA ILE A 191 -4.56 -4.04 -7.54
C ILE A 191 -6.08 -4.03 -7.40
N LEU A 192 -6.56 -3.56 -6.25
CA LEU A 192 -7.96 -3.35 -5.93
C LEU A 192 -8.35 -1.91 -6.29
N VAL A 193 -9.21 -1.75 -7.29
CA VAL A 193 -9.83 -0.47 -7.66
C VAL A 193 -11.12 -0.33 -6.86
N GLY A 194 -11.03 0.41 -5.75
CA GLY A 194 -12.10 0.57 -4.78
C GLY A 194 -11.63 1.12 -3.45
N SER A 195 -12.49 1.03 -2.45
CA SER A 195 -12.33 1.52 -1.08
C SER A 195 -12.75 0.43 -0.11
N ILE A 196 -12.05 0.27 1.02
CA ILE A 196 -12.43 -0.69 2.06
C ILE A 196 -13.03 0.06 3.24
N VAL A 197 -14.15 -0.44 3.77
CA VAL A 197 -14.89 0.19 4.89
C VAL A 197 -15.10 -0.80 6.03
N CYS A 198 -14.62 -0.42 7.21
CA CYS A 198 -14.96 -0.99 8.51
C CYS A 198 -15.87 0.02 9.23
N ASP A 199 -17.12 -0.35 9.47
CA ASP A 199 -18.13 0.53 10.07
C ASP A 199 -18.92 -0.27 11.13
N HIS A 200 -18.79 0.11 12.40
CA HIS A 200 -19.36 -0.62 13.54
C HIS A 200 -18.94 -2.11 13.60
N VAL A 201 -17.65 -2.38 13.36
CA VAL A 201 -17.11 -3.75 13.37
C VAL A 201 -15.92 -3.91 14.31
N ARG A 202 -15.57 -5.16 14.58
CA ARG A 202 -14.39 -5.51 15.36
C ARG A 202 -13.58 -6.66 14.79
N ASP A 203 -12.33 -6.74 15.18
CA ASP A 203 -11.45 -7.89 14.88
C ASP A 203 -11.27 -8.09 13.36
N VAL A 204 -10.95 -7.00 12.64
CA VAL A 204 -10.76 -7.02 11.18
C VAL A 204 -9.28 -6.82 10.84
N VAL A 205 -8.80 -7.58 9.86
CA VAL A 205 -7.44 -7.44 9.33
C VAL A 205 -7.49 -7.12 7.84
N ILE A 206 -6.80 -6.06 7.41
CA ILE A 206 -6.62 -5.70 6.01
C ILE A 206 -5.12 -5.79 5.74
N ARG A 207 -4.67 -6.81 5.02
CA ARG A 207 -3.24 -7.06 4.85
C ARG A 207 -2.84 -7.50 3.44
N GLY A 208 -1.55 -7.57 3.18
CA GLY A 208 -0.99 -8.06 1.93
C GLY A 208 0.15 -7.20 1.39
N ARG A 209 0.44 -7.34 0.10
CA ARG A 209 1.46 -6.55 -0.63
C ARG A 209 0.90 -5.87 -1.89
N GLY A 210 -0.39 -6.02 -2.14
CA GLY A 210 -1.08 -5.38 -3.24
C GLY A 210 -1.52 -3.94 -2.94
N PHE A 211 -2.16 -3.33 -3.92
CA PHE A 211 -2.48 -1.90 -3.90
C PHE A 211 -3.99 -1.67 -3.84
N ILE A 212 -4.39 -0.60 -3.15
CA ILE A 212 -5.69 0.05 -3.34
C ILE A 212 -5.46 1.22 -4.30
N TYR A 213 -6.14 1.21 -5.44
CA TYR A 213 -5.94 2.19 -6.51
C TYR A 213 -7.18 3.05 -6.72
N LEU A 214 -7.02 4.35 -6.52
CA LEU A 214 -8.11 5.33 -6.58
C LEU A 214 -7.76 6.54 -7.48
N ALA A 215 -6.70 6.44 -8.27
CA ALA A 215 -6.15 7.54 -9.07
C ALA A 215 -7.07 8.02 -10.20
N ASP A 216 -8.08 7.24 -10.58
CA ASP A 216 -9.06 7.55 -11.62
C ASP A 216 -10.36 8.13 -11.05
N PHE A 217 -10.53 8.16 -9.72
CA PHE A 217 -11.75 8.69 -9.12
C PHE A 217 -11.72 10.23 -9.05
N PRO A 218 -12.84 10.91 -9.37
CA PRO A 218 -12.93 12.36 -9.24
C PRO A 218 -12.71 12.81 -7.80
N ARG A 219 -12.06 13.97 -7.61
CA ARG A 219 -11.74 14.56 -6.30
C ARG A 219 -12.96 14.57 -5.34
N PHE A 220 -14.12 14.98 -5.82
CA PHE A 220 -15.32 15.15 -4.99
C PHE A 220 -16.12 13.85 -4.75
N SER A 221 -15.64 12.70 -5.22
CA SER A 221 -16.22 11.40 -4.86
C SER A 221 -16.01 11.05 -3.38
N ALA A 222 -15.04 11.70 -2.72
CA ALA A 222 -14.72 11.54 -1.31
C ALA A 222 -14.41 10.08 -0.89
N PHE A 223 -14.03 9.23 -1.84
CA PHE A 223 -13.53 7.89 -1.52
C PHE A 223 -12.21 7.98 -0.75
N ARG A 224 -12.06 7.06 0.18
CA ARG A 224 -10.87 6.89 1.03
C ARG A 224 -10.22 5.56 0.68
N GLY A 225 -8.95 5.39 0.96
CA GLY A 225 -8.30 4.07 0.80
C GLY A 225 -8.94 3.04 1.72
N VAL A 226 -8.78 3.26 3.03
CA VAL A 226 -9.43 2.48 4.09
C VAL A 226 -10.17 3.44 5.03
N ARG A 227 -11.45 3.16 5.30
CA ARG A 227 -12.24 3.90 6.29
C ARG A 227 -12.59 2.98 7.46
N VAL A 228 -12.25 3.41 8.67
CA VAL A 228 -12.52 2.72 9.92
C VAL A 228 -13.29 3.66 10.84
N ILE A 229 -14.57 3.37 11.08
CA ILE A 229 -15.42 4.21 11.93
C ILE A 229 -16.18 3.36 12.95
N PHE A 230 -16.32 3.87 14.17
CA PHE A 230 -17.03 3.19 15.26
C PHE A 230 -16.58 1.74 15.49
N SER A 231 -15.30 1.45 15.26
CA SER A 231 -14.78 0.09 15.17
C SER A 231 -13.69 -0.19 16.21
N GLU A 232 -13.42 -1.46 16.47
CA GLU A 232 -12.45 -1.91 17.47
C GLU A 232 -11.50 -2.99 16.94
N ASN A 233 -10.23 -2.95 17.33
CA ASN A 233 -9.26 -4.00 16.99
C ASN A 233 -9.16 -4.24 15.47
N ILE A 234 -8.68 -3.22 14.76
CA ILE A 234 -8.50 -3.26 13.29
C ILE A 234 -7.01 -3.15 12.97
N ALA A 235 -6.52 -4.08 12.14
CA ALA A 235 -5.14 -4.07 11.66
C ALA A 235 -5.09 -3.75 10.16
N ILE A 236 -4.20 -2.84 9.77
CA ILE A 236 -3.90 -2.50 8.37
C ILE A 236 -2.40 -2.73 8.15
N GLU A 237 -2.04 -3.68 7.30
CA GLU A 237 -0.66 -4.11 7.12
C GLU A 237 -0.25 -4.16 5.65
N GLY A 238 0.92 -3.62 5.33
CA GLY A 238 1.68 -3.98 4.12
C GLY A 238 1.14 -3.40 2.79
N ILE A 239 -0.13 -3.00 2.73
CA ILE A 239 -0.75 -2.46 1.51
C ILE A 239 -0.22 -1.08 1.12
N THR A 240 -0.43 -0.72 -0.14
CA THR A 240 -0.18 0.65 -0.66
C THR A 240 -1.49 1.27 -1.13
N VAL A 241 -1.77 2.51 -0.74
CA VAL A 241 -2.92 3.29 -1.23
C VAL A 241 -2.44 4.33 -2.24
N ILE A 242 -2.98 4.27 -3.46
CA ILE A 242 -2.57 5.14 -4.57
C ILE A 242 -3.70 6.12 -4.90
N ASP A 243 -3.39 7.39 -4.63
CA ASP A 243 -4.13 8.59 -5.02
C ASP A 243 -5.63 8.54 -4.67
N PRO A 244 -5.98 8.36 -3.38
CA PRO A 244 -7.36 8.45 -2.92
C PRO A 244 -7.90 9.89 -3.16
N PRO A 245 -9.19 10.06 -3.53
CA PRO A 245 -9.83 11.37 -3.61
C PRO A 245 -9.84 12.14 -2.29
N HIS A 246 -9.82 11.40 -1.18
CA HIS A 246 -9.77 11.92 0.18
C HIS A 246 -8.67 11.18 0.96
N TYR A 247 -8.93 10.73 2.19
CA TYR A 247 -7.92 10.15 3.08
C TYR A 247 -7.40 8.79 2.63
N SER A 248 -6.10 8.55 2.86
CA SER A 248 -5.50 7.23 2.66
C SER A 248 -6.02 6.24 3.69
N VAL A 249 -6.01 6.62 4.97
CA VAL A 249 -6.71 5.93 6.06
C VAL A 249 -7.51 6.95 6.87
N PHE A 250 -8.79 6.67 7.06
CA PHE A 250 -9.66 7.48 7.89
C PHE A 250 -10.10 6.71 9.14
N ILE A 251 -9.82 7.24 10.32
CA ILE A 251 -10.18 6.64 11.61
C ILE A 251 -11.08 7.60 12.38
N GLY A 252 -12.29 7.18 12.69
CA GLY A 252 -13.25 7.98 13.47
C GLY A 252 -13.87 7.17 14.60
N LYS A 253 -13.84 7.70 15.83
CA LYS A 253 -14.46 7.09 17.02
C LYS A 253 -14.19 5.58 17.14
N SER A 254 -12.94 5.20 16.96
CA SER A 254 -12.52 3.80 16.93
C SER A 254 -11.41 3.56 17.94
N GLN A 255 -11.19 2.30 18.33
CA GLN A 255 -10.19 1.95 19.33
C GLN A 255 -9.33 0.75 18.95
N GLY A 256 -8.05 0.76 19.34
CA GLY A 256 -7.15 -0.37 19.10
C GLY A 256 -6.88 -0.58 17.60
N ILE A 257 -6.38 0.45 16.93
CA ILE A 257 -6.09 0.40 15.49
C ILE A 257 -4.58 0.29 15.30
N SER A 258 -4.15 -0.69 14.52
CA SER A 258 -2.73 -0.89 14.18
C SER A 258 -2.51 -0.69 12.69
N ILE A 259 -1.56 0.17 12.33
CA ILE A 259 -1.13 0.42 10.94
C ILE A 259 0.36 0.15 10.85
N TRP A 260 0.74 -0.83 10.04
CA TRP A 260 2.14 -1.25 9.92
C TRP A 260 2.56 -1.52 8.47
N ASN A 261 3.79 -1.19 8.11
CA ASN A 261 4.32 -1.40 6.76
C ASN A 261 3.43 -0.77 5.64
N PHE A 262 2.82 0.37 5.93
CA PHE A 262 1.83 1.03 5.07
C PHE A 262 2.48 2.10 4.18
N LYS A 263 1.96 2.26 2.96
CA LYS A 263 2.44 3.28 2.01
C LYS A 263 1.29 4.07 1.40
N SER A 264 1.43 5.38 1.24
CA SER A 264 0.44 6.19 0.52
C SER A 264 1.05 7.25 -0.40
N PHE A 265 0.32 7.53 -1.47
CA PHE A 265 0.57 8.62 -2.40
C PHE A 265 -0.72 9.38 -2.65
N SER A 266 -0.68 10.72 -2.72
CA SER A 266 -1.84 11.50 -3.11
C SER A 266 -1.49 12.85 -3.75
N THR A 267 -2.38 13.34 -4.61
CA THR A 267 -2.18 14.54 -5.44
C THR A 267 -3.30 15.59 -5.41
N ARG A 268 -4.33 15.38 -4.60
CA ARG A 268 -5.51 16.26 -4.60
C ARG A 268 -5.70 16.94 -3.25
N GLY A 269 -6.37 18.08 -3.23
CA GLY A 269 -6.70 18.76 -1.98
C GLY A 269 -7.68 17.95 -1.15
N TRP A 270 -7.43 17.86 0.16
CA TRP A 270 -8.08 16.96 1.13
C TRP A 270 -7.70 15.48 0.99
N SER A 271 -6.67 15.18 0.21
CA SER A 271 -6.15 13.82 0.08
C SER A 271 -5.06 13.56 1.11
N ASP A 272 -5.43 13.57 2.38
CA ASP A 272 -4.56 13.42 3.52
C ASP A 272 -4.07 11.95 3.64
N GLY A 273 -3.12 11.72 4.54
CA GLY A 273 -2.63 10.40 4.88
C GLY A 273 -3.54 9.68 5.85
N ILE A 274 -3.16 9.72 7.12
CA ILE A 274 -3.85 9.04 8.21
C ILE A 274 -4.53 10.09 9.09
N ASP A 275 -5.86 10.13 9.04
CA ASP A 275 -6.69 11.04 9.82
C ASP A 275 -7.34 10.29 10.98
N ILE A 276 -7.17 10.81 12.19
CA ILE A 276 -7.65 10.20 13.43
C ILE A 276 -8.56 11.18 14.15
N MET A 277 -9.81 10.79 14.39
CA MET A 277 -10.82 11.64 15.01
C MET A 277 -11.46 10.94 16.20
N SER A 278 -11.39 11.57 17.38
CA SER A 278 -11.97 11.06 18.65
C SER A 278 -11.72 9.57 18.90
N SER A 279 -10.50 9.09 18.69
CA SER A 279 -10.15 7.66 18.70
C SER A 279 -9.08 7.33 19.74
N GLU A 280 -8.92 6.07 20.13
CA GLU A 280 -7.96 5.71 21.19
C GLU A 280 -7.10 4.49 20.85
N ARG A 281 -5.89 4.43 21.42
CA ARG A 281 -4.94 3.31 21.24
C ARG A 281 -4.65 3.05 19.76
N ILE A 282 -4.09 4.07 19.09
CA ILE A 282 -3.70 3.99 17.67
C ILE A 282 -2.19 3.76 17.59
N HIS A 283 -1.78 2.64 16.99
CA HIS A 283 -0.38 2.30 16.77
C HIS A 283 -0.05 2.42 15.28
N ILE A 284 0.94 3.26 14.94
CA ILE A 284 1.41 3.48 13.58
C ILE A 284 2.91 3.26 13.55
N ASP A 285 3.38 2.32 12.74
CA ASP A 285 4.79 1.98 12.64
C ASP A 285 5.20 1.61 11.20
N ASP A 286 6.48 1.84 10.86
CA ASP A 286 7.08 1.53 9.57
C ASP A 286 6.25 1.97 8.34
N ILE A 287 5.92 3.26 8.24
CA ILE A 287 5.12 3.79 7.13
C ILE A 287 5.92 4.69 6.16
N PHE A 288 5.41 4.87 4.95
CA PHE A 288 5.84 5.92 4.02
C PHE A 288 4.64 6.69 3.48
N MET A 289 4.69 8.01 3.48
CA MET A 289 3.61 8.84 2.96
C MET A 289 4.17 9.98 2.12
N ARG A 290 3.64 10.11 0.91
CA ARG A 290 3.89 11.25 0.03
C ARG A 290 2.56 11.83 -0.41
N ASN A 291 2.03 12.70 0.43
CA ASN A 291 0.66 13.15 0.34
C ASN A 291 0.58 14.65 0.02
N SER A 292 -0.58 15.08 -0.43
CA SER A 292 -0.85 16.47 -0.85
C SER A 292 -1.33 17.40 0.26
N ASP A 293 -1.74 16.83 1.38
CA ASP A 293 -2.30 17.52 2.54
C ASP A 293 -1.68 16.91 3.81
N ASP A 294 -2.36 17.01 4.96
CA ASP A 294 -1.89 16.43 6.22
C ASP A 294 -1.38 14.97 6.06
N CYS A 295 -0.19 14.68 6.57
CA CYS A 295 0.37 13.32 6.52
C CYS A 295 -0.22 12.44 7.63
N ILE A 296 -0.18 12.93 8.87
CA ILE A 296 -0.87 12.32 10.02
C ILE A 296 -1.55 13.45 10.76
N ALA A 297 -2.86 13.36 10.93
CA ALA A 297 -3.64 14.36 11.63
C ALA A 297 -4.40 13.74 12.81
N VAL A 298 -4.23 14.34 13.98
CA VAL A 298 -4.84 13.88 15.23
C VAL A 298 -5.83 14.94 15.71
N TYR A 299 -7.11 14.58 15.71
CA TYR A 299 -8.21 15.46 16.08
C TYR A 299 -8.95 14.94 17.31
N GLY A 300 -9.45 15.86 18.14
CA GLY A 300 -10.49 15.56 19.12
C GLY A 300 -11.84 15.42 18.42
N SER A 301 -12.82 16.23 18.85
CA SER A 301 -14.14 16.23 18.23
C SER A 301 -14.10 16.86 16.84
N ARG A 302 -14.61 16.17 15.82
CA ARG A 302 -14.74 16.66 14.45
C ARG A 302 -15.87 15.93 13.73
N TRP A 303 -16.70 16.68 13.01
CA TRP A 303 -17.90 16.16 12.32
C TRP A 303 -18.79 15.33 13.25
N ASP A 304 -19.08 14.08 12.88
CA ASP A 304 -19.92 13.14 13.63
C ASP A 304 -19.16 12.44 14.79
N PHE A 305 -17.87 12.72 14.95
CA PHE A 305 -17.02 12.10 15.96
C PHE A 305 -16.83 13.07 17.13
N TYR A 306 -17.47 12.74 18.26
CA TYR A 306 -17.40 13.52 19.50
C TYR A 306 -16.57 12.78 20.54
N GLY A 307 -15.68 13.52 21.21
CA GLY A 307 -14.74 13.01 22.21
C GLY A 307 -13.32 13.56 22.05
N ASP A 308 -12.40 12.96 22.79
CA ASP A 308 -10.95 13.19 22.71
C ASP A 308 -10.30 12.08 21.88
N THR A 309 -9.11 12.35 21.32
CA THR A 309 -8.21 11.28 20.89
C THR A 309 -7.19 10.99 21.98
N ARG A 310 -6.98 9.70 22.31
CA ARG A 310 -6.17 9.26 23.46
C ARG A 310 -5.10 8.23 23.05
N GLY A 311 -3.93 8.32 23.67
CA GLY A 311 -2.80 7.40 23.46
C GLY A 311 -2.99 6.07 24.18
#